data_AF-W1XIQ5-F1
#
_entry.id   AF-W1XIQ5-F1
#
_cell.length_a   1.000
_cell.length_b   1.000
_cell.length_c   1.000
_cell.angle_alpha   90.00
_cell.angle_beta   90.00
_cell.angle_gamma   90.00
#
_symmetry.space_group_name_H-M   'P 1'
#
loop_
_entity.id
_entity.type
_entity.pdbx_description
1 polymer ?
#
loop_
_entity_poly.entity_id
_entity_poly.type
_entity_poly.pdbx_seq_one_letter_code
_entity_poly.pdbx_strand_id
1 'polypeptide(L)'
;EMQEIAEPYIRRRAIRHLEKKRIVIFGAGLGKPYFSTDTTAALRAAEIEADAILMAKNGVDGVYNADPKKDKTAVKFEELTHRDVINKGLRIMDSTASTLSMDNDI
;
A
#
# COMPACT_ATOMS: atom_id res chain seq x y z
N GLU A 1 2.01 21.98 -17.46
CA GLU A 1 3.21 21.19 -17.03
C GLU A 1 2.97 20.62 -15.62
N MET A 2 3.63 19.54 -15.16
CA MET A 2 3.37 18.98 -13.80
C MET A 2 3.40 20.06 -12.71
N GLN A 3 4.27 21.06 -12.87
CA GLN A 3 4.39 22.23 -11.99
C GLN A 3 3.10 23.06 -11.81
N GLU A 4 2.15 23.01 -12.75
CA GLU A 4 0.86 23.71 -12.63
C GLU A 4 -0.15 22.96 -11.75
N ILE A 5 0.07 21.66 -11.51
CA ILE A 5 -0.83 20.78 -10.75
C ILE A 5 -0.25 20.49 -9.36
N ALA A 6 1.01 20.06 -9.30
CA ALA A 6 1.69 19.72 -8.06
C ALA A 6 3.22 19.79 -8.21
N GLU A 7 3.93 19.91 -7.09
CA GLU A 7 5.39 19.81 -7.14
C GLU A 7 5.85 18.38 -7.51
N PRO A 8 7.00 18.23 -8.21
CA PRO A 8 7.59 16.92 -8.42
C PRO A 8 7.91 16.22 -7.10
N TYR A 9 7.76 14.91 -7.06
CA TYR A 9 8.12 14.15 -5.87
C TYR A 9 9.62 14.24 -5.59
N ILE A 10 9.96 14.75 -4.41
CA ILE A 10 11.32 14.77 -3.88
C ILE A 10 11.26 14.21 -2.45
N ARG A 11 11.83 13.03 -2.23
CA ARG A 11 11.83 12.31 -0.93
C ARG A 11 12.09 13.24 0.27
N ARG A 12 13.19 14.01 0.22
CA ARG A 12 13.58 14.92 1.31
C ARG A 12 12.56 16.03 1.58
N ARG A 13 11.83 16.48 0.54
CA ARG A 13 10.74 17.44 0.73
C ARG A 13 9.55 16.78 1.39
N ALA A 14 9.12 15.61 0.90
CA ALA A 14 8.02 14.85 1.49
C ALA A 14 8.25 14.60 2.99
N ILE A 15 9.43 14.11 3.36
CA ILE A 15 9.84 13.91 4.76
C ILE A 15 9.75 15.23 5.54
N ARG A 16 10.30 16.32 5.01
CA ARG A 16 10.22 17.65 5.67
C ARG A 16 8.79 18.18 5.82
N HIS A 17 7.88 17.83 4.93
CA HIS A 17 6.45 18.16 5.07
C HIS A 17 5.83 17.35 6.21
N LEU A 18 6.14 16.05 6.32
CA LEU A 18 5.69 15.17 7.40
C LEU A 18 6.25 15.61 8.76
N GLU A 19 7.54 15.97 8.87
CA GLU A 19 8.16 16.54 10.08
C GLU A 19 7.42 17.80 10.58
N LYS A 20 6.85 18.58 9.65
CA LYS A 20 6.05 19.78 9.94
C LYS A 20 4.58 19.47 10.20
N LYS A 21 4.21 18.19 10.37
CA LYS A 21 2.84 17.70 10.58
C LYS A 21 1.87 18.07 9.45
N ARG A 22 2.37 18.13 8.21
CA ARG A 22 1.55 18.39 7.02
C ARG A 22 1.13 17.07 6.38
N ILE A 23 -0.08 17.04 5.84
CA ILE A 23 -0.54 15.92 5.02
C ILE A 23 0.18 16.00 3.66
N VAL A 24 0.75 14.87 3.23
CA VAL A 24 1.38 14.72 1.92
C VAL A 24 0.52 13.79 1.08
N ILE A 25 0.11 14.24 -0.10
CA ILE A 25 -0.68 13.46 -1.05
C ILE A 25 0.21 13.11 -2.24
N PHE A 26 0.45 11.81 -2.47
CA PHE A 26 1.19 11.33 -3.63
C PHE A 26 0.26 11.18 -4.83
N GLY A 27 0.42 12.05 -5.82
CA GLY A 27 -0.30 11.99 -7.09
C GLY A 27 0.43 11.18 -8.16
N ALA A 28 -0.32 10.77 -9.20
CA ALA A 28 0.19 10.15 -10.43
C ALA A 28 0.98 8.83 -10.27
N GLY A 29 0.86 8.14 -9.14
CA GLY A 29 1.51 6.85 -8.93
C GLY A 29 3.04 6.97 -8.91
N LEU A 30 3.71 6.02 -9.58
CA LEU A 30 5.14 6.11 -9.87
C LEU A 30 5.47 6.90 -11.15
N GLY A 31 4.44 7.41 -11.85
CA GLY A 31 4.61 8.03 -13.17
C GLY A 31 5.08 7.04 -14.26
N LYS A 32 5.07 5.74 -13.97
CA LYS A 32 5.47 4.67 -14.90
C LYS A 32 4.28 3.75 -15.19
N PRO A 33 4.07 3.32 -16.45
CA PRO A 33 3.05 2.33 -16.77
C PRO A 33 3.37 0.99 -16.10
N TYR A 34 2.36 0.14 -15.97
CA TYR A 34 2.44 -1.23 -15.42
C TYR A 34 2.64 -1.36 -13.91
N PHE A 35 2.75 -0.25 -13.17
CA PHE A 35 2.76 -0.26 -11.71
C PHE A 35 1.38 -0.01 -11.14
N SER A 36 0.98 -0.85 -10.18
CA SER A 36 -0.30 -0.68 -9.50
C SER A 36 -0.22 0.46 -8.48
N THR A 37 -1.39 0.91 -8.01
CA THR A 37 -1.47 1.83 -6.86
C THR A 37 -0.91 1.18 -5.58
N ASP A 38 -1.10 -0.13 -5.40
CA ASP A 38 -0.60 -0.87 -4.23
C ASP A 38 0.94 -0.88 -4.22
N THR A 39 1.57 -1.11 -5.39
CA THR A 39 3.04 -1.04 -5.52
C THR A 39 3.56 0.38 -5.28
N THR A 40 2.83 1.39 -5.75
CA THR A 40 3.16 2.80 -5.47
C THR A 40 3.11 3.07 -3.97
N ALA A 41 2.06 2.64 -3.29
CA ALA A 41 1.89 2.84 -1.86
C ALA A 41 3.03 2.20 -1.07
N ALA A 42 3.37 0.94 -1.38
CA ALA A 42 4.48 0.23 -0.78
C ALA A 42 5.82 0.96 -0.99
N LEU A 43 6.09 1.44 -2.21
CA LEU A 43 7.34 2.15 -2.49
C LEU A 43 7.40 3.50 -1.77
N ARG A 44 6.31 4.29 -1.78
CA ARG A 44 6.28 5.58 -1.09
C ARG A 44 6.41 5.42 0.41
N ALA A 45 5.77 4.40 0.99
CA ALA A 45 5.90 4.06 2.40
C ALA A 45 7.35 3.73 2.76
N ALA A 46 8.01 2.87 1.99
CA ALA A 46 9.43 2.54 2.19
C ALA A 46 10.33 3.76 2.03
N GLU A 47 10.09 4.60 1.03
CA GLU A 47 10.88 5.81 0.83
C GLU A 47 10.72 6.82 1.98
N ILE A 48 9.53 6.99 2.55
CA ILE A 48 9.32 7.92 3.67
C ILE A 48 9.53 7.29 5.05
N GLU A 49 9.92 6.00 5.09
CA GLU A 49 10.10 5.22 6.33
C GLU A 49 8.82 5.23 7.17
N ALA A 50 7.67 4.96 6.54
CA ALA A 50 6.38 4.88 7.24
C ALA A 50 6.30 3.62 8.10
N ASP A 51 5.71 3.75 9.29
CA ASP A 51 5.55 2.63 10.22
C ASP A 51 4.53 1.57 9.76
N ALA A 52 3.56 1.96 8.94
CA ALA A 52 2.51 1.07 8.45
C ALA A 52 1.84 1.59 7.17
N ILE A 53 1.30 0.66 6.37
CA ILE A 53 0.42 0.96 5.24
C ILE A 53 -1.01 0.57 5.58
N LEU A 54 -1.91 1.56 5.59
CA LEU A 54 -3.33 1.34 5.79
C LEU A 54 -4.03 1.26 4.43
N MET A 55 -4.56 0.08 4.08
CA MET A 55 -5.25 -0.15 2.81
C MET A 55 -6.76 -0.28 3.01
N ALA A 56 -7.52 0.66 2.43
CA ALA A 56 -8.97 0.55 2.35
C ALA A 56 -9.36 -0.29 1.12
N LYS A 57 -10.12 -1.37 1.33
CA LYS A 57 -10.65 -2.22 0.25
C LYS A 57 -12.16 -2.01 0.09
N ASN A 58 -12.63 -2.01 -1.15
CA ASN A 58 -14.05 -1.74 -1.45
C ASN A 58 -14.94 -2.94 -1.08
N GLY A 59 -15.73 -2.78 -0.03
CA GLY A 59 -16.79 -3.72 0.36
C GLY A 59 -16.30 -4.96 1.10
N VAL A 60 -15.11 -4.90 1.69
CA VAL A 60 -14.63 -5.80 2.76
C VAL A 60 -13.83 -4.96 3.75
N ASP A 61 -13.93 -5.29 5.03
CA ASP A 61 -13.32 -4.58 6.16
C ASP A 61 -12.04 -5.26 6.68
N GLY A 62 -11.49 -6.19 5.91
CA GLY A 62 -10.25 -6.89 6.23
C GLY A 62 -9.94 -8.01 5.26
N VAL A 63 -9.03 -8.89 5.67
CA VAL A 63 -8.59 -10.03 4.86
C VAL A 63 -9.38 -11.27 5.27
N TYR A 64 -9.90 -11.99 4.28
CA TYR A 64 -10.68 -13.20 4.47
C TYR A 64 -10.02 -14.38 3.74
N ASN A 65 -10.31 -15.60 4.19
CA ASN A 65 -9.88 -16.82 3.50
C ASN A 65 -10.59 -17.03 2.14
N ALA A 66 -11.79 -16.46 1.98
CA ALA A 66 -12.59 -16.49 0.77
C ALA A 66 -13.31 -15.14 0.59
N ASP A 67 -13.85 -14.87 -0.61
CA ASP A 67 -14.62 -13.65 -0.86
C ASP A 67 -15.94 -13.68 -0.06
N PRO A 68 -16.12 -12.83 0.98
CA PRO A 68 -17.29 -12.87 1.85
C PRO A 68 -18.60 -12.49 1.12
N LYS A 69 -18.52 -11.90 -0.07
CA LYS A 69 -19.70 -11.63 -0.91
C LYS A 69 -20.19 -12.88 -1.63
N LYS A 70 -19.31 -13.87 -1.86
CA LYS A 70 -19.61 -15.12 -2.57
C LYS A 70 -19.76 -16.29 -1.62
N ASP A 71 -19.00 -16.31 -0.53
CA ASP A 71 -18.98 -17.38 0.44
C ASP A 71 -19.36 -16.84 1.83
N LYS A 72 -20.51 -17.29 2.34
CA LYS A 72 -21.01 -16.91 3.67
C LYS A 72 -20.21 -17.53 4.81
N THR A 73 -19.40 -18.55 4.52
CA THR A 73 -18.50 -19.19 5.48
C THR A 73 -17.11 -18.55 5.52
N ALA A 74 -16.90 -17.46 4.76
CA ALA A 74 -15.65 -16.72 4.77
C ALA A 74 -15.30 -16.23 6.20
N VAL A 75 -14.11 -16.60 6.65
CA VAL A 75 -13.57 -16.26 7.96
C VAL A 75 -12.56 -15.13 7.79
N LYS A 76 -12.75 -14.07 8.59
CA LYS A 76 -11.83 -12.94 8.67
C LYS A 76 -10.58 -13.35 9.44
N PHE A 77 -9.42 -12.92 8.97
CA PHE A 77 -8.19 -13.00 9.74
C PHE A 77 -8.02 -11.72 10.55
N GLU A 78 -7.74 -11.87 11.85
CA GLU A 78 -7.39 -10.74 12.72
C GLU A 78 -5.94 -10.30 12.49
N GLU A 79 -5.03 -11.25 12.38
CA GLU A 79 -3.60 -11.02 12.15
C GLU A 79 -3.05 -12.03 11.13
N LEU A 80 -2.12 -11.56 10.29
CA LEU A 80 -1.42 -12.36 9.29
C LEU A 80 0.02 -11.89 9.19
N THR A 81 0.95 -12.83 9.07
CA THR A 81 2.32 -12.51 8.69
C THR A 81 2.46 -12.45 7.16
N HIS A 82 3.50 -11.76 6.67
CA HIS A 82 3.85 -11.75 5.23
C HIS A 82 3.91 -13.17 4.62
N ARG A 83 4.44 -14.13 5.37
CA ARG A 83 4.51 -15.54 4.97
C ARG A 83 3.13 -16.19 4.87
N ASP A 84 2.22 -15.88 5.79
CA ASP A 84 0.85 -16.41 5.74
C ASP A 84 0.13 -15.95 4.48
N VAL A 85 0.31 -14.68 4.09
CA VAL A 85 -0.28 -14.09 2.89
C VAL A 85 0.17 -14.84 1.64
N ILE A 86 1.47 -15.11 1.52
CA ILE A 86 2.04 -15.85 0.39
C ILE A 86 1.59 -17.32 0.41
N ASN A 87 1.73 -18.00 1.54
CA ASN A 87 1.42 -19.44 1.66
C ASN A 87 -0.05 -19.75 1.42
N LYS A 88 -0.95 -18.87 1.89
CA LYS A 88 -2.40 -19.02 1.70
C LYS A 88 -2.89 -18.42 0.38
N GLY A 89 -1.99 -17.84 -0.44
CA GLY A 89 -2.34 -17.23 -1.72
C GLY A 89 -3.34 -16.07 -1.59
N LEU A 90 -3.30 -15.35 -0.47
CA LEU A 90 -4.26 -14.28 -0.17
C LEU A 90 -3.96 -13.08 -1.08
N ARG A 91 -4.96 -12.64 -1.84
CA ARG A 91 -4.85 -11.52 -2.78
C ARG A 91 -5.06 -10.17 -2.10
N ILE A 92 -4.21 -9.84 -1.12
CA ILE A 92 -4.29 -8.57 -0.38
C ILE A 92 -3.79 -7.41 -1.25
N MET A 93 -2.62 -7.59 -1.86
CA MET A 93 -1.96 -6.64 -2.75
C MET A 93 -1.33 -7.41 -3.93
N ASP A 94 -0.92 -6.69 -4.98
CA ASP A 94 -0.17 -7.33 -6.06
C ASP A 94 1.15 -7.92 -5.55
N SER A 95 1.71 -8.91 -6.24
CA SER A 95 2.91 -9.61 -5.80
C SER A 95 4.13 -8.71 -5.62
N THR A 96 4.23 -7.62 -6.39
CA THR A 96 5.34 -6.67 -6.29
C THR A 96 5.23 -5.84 -5.01
N ALA A 97 4.03 -5.37 -4.70
CA ALA A 97 3.75 -4.68 -3.45
C ALA A 97 4.02 -5.58 -2.23
N SER A 98 3.55 -6.84 -2.25
CA SER A 98 3.77 -7.79 -1.16
C SER A 98 5.24 -8.03 -0.85
N THR A 99 6.06 -8.24 -1.89
CA THR A 99 7.50 -8.47 -1.73
C THR A 99 8.19 -7.20 -1.24
N LEU A 100 7.82 -6.04 -1.79
CA LEU A 100 8.43 -4.77 -1.38
C LEU A 100 8.14 -4.44 0.09
N SER A 101 6.91 -4.67 0.56
CA SER A 101 6.57 -4.52 1.97
C SER A 101 7.33 -5.51 2.86
N MET A 102 7.45 -6.77 2.44
CA MET A 102 8.20 -7.79 3.17
C MET A 102 9.69 -7.45 3.30
N ASP A 103 10.33 -6.96 2.22
CA ASP A 103 11.76 -6.64 2.21
C ASP A 103 12.09 -5.38 3.04
N ASN A 104 11.11 -4.47 3.21
CA ASN A 104 11.28 -3.24 3.98
C ASN A 104 10.66 -3.30 5.38
N ASP A 105 10.12 -4.46 5.78
CA ASP A 105 9.45 -4.71 7.07
C ASP A 105 8.34 -3.68 7.38
N ILE A 106 7.44 -3.47 6.41
CA ILE A 106 6.31 -2.52 6.47
C ILE A 106 4.97 -3.27 6.50
#